data_AF-A0A1G2ZM30-F1
#
_entry.id   AF-A0A1G2ZM30-F1
#
_cell.length_a   1.000
_cell.length_b   1.000
_cell.length_c   1.000
_cell.angle_alpha   90.00
_cell.angle_beta   90.00
_cell.angle_gamma   90.00
#
_symmetry.space_group_name_H-M   'P 1'
#
loop_
_entity.id
_entity.type
_entity.pdbx_description
1 polymer ?
#
loop_
_entity_poly.entity_id
_entity_poly.type
_entity_poly.pdbx_seq_one_letter_code
_entity_poly.pdbx_strand_id
1 'polypeptide(L)'
;MPNTSIRFGLKNNLNKRSSIWKCWTSVGTGKSDVYITNRAIGKALKVSLHQSGSWHIAFDSNFLKKEVLYESRLTSNRFVDKWLKPPEICAGCTLALRIIIPEDAVNIPISNKVPYSTVWITAPPTGKAIEIVLLFTAPHSNSSRWPGRDSMGTHLLGSFQIENGYRLWIVHYVIDKPIIDTKWGTVTYFKSGKAVVQQSRNHREIIFSQAKDGSRILFECNVEIHQNRELEIKRHSA
;
A
#
# COMPACT_ATOMS: atom_id res chain seq x y z
N MET A 1 -2.82 4.80 26.17
CA MET A 1 -2.04 3.72 25.52
C MET A 1 -1.31 4.32 24.32
N PRO A 2 -0.02 4.01 24.07
CA PRO A 2 0.66 4.51 22.88
C PRO A 2 -0.09 4.05 21.62
N ASN A 3 -0.27 4.94 20.65
CA ASN A 3 -0.93 4.62 19.39
C ASN A 3 -0.08 3.61 18.61
N THR A 4 -0.50 2.36 18.56
CA THR A 4 0.15 1.29 17.78
C THR A 4 -0.44 1.11 16.39
N SER A 5 -1.20 2.12 15.94
CA SER A 5 -1.71 2.20 14.59
C SER A 5 -1.79 3.64 14.12
N ILE A 6 -1.54 3.84 12.83
CA ILE A 6 -1.64 5.12 12.16
C ILE A 6 -2.50 4.92 10.91
N ARG A 7 -3.49 5.80 10.73
CA ARG A 7 -4.28 5.88 9.49
C ARG A 7 -3.90 7.14 8.75
N PHE A 8 -3.75 7.04 7.44
CA PHE A 8 -3.37 8.20 6.65
C PHE A 8 -3.90 8.14 5.23
N GLY A 9 -3.92 9.30 4.58
CA GLY A 9 -4.22 9.48 3.17
C GLY A 9 -3.93 10.91 2.75
N LEU A 10 -4.12 11.20 1.46
CA LEU A 10 -3.99 12.54 0.92
C LEU A 10 -5.36 13.21 0.86
N LYS A 11 -5.42 14.53 1.04
CA LYS A 11 -6.58 15.38 0.75
C LYS A 11 -6.18 16.59 -0.09
N ASN A 12 -7.05 17.01 -1.01
CA ASN A 12 -6.90 18.28 -1.72
C ASN A 12 -7.84 19.36 -1.16
N ASN A 13 -7.72 20.58 -1.68
CA ASN A 13 -8.56 21.73 -1.33
C ASN A 13 -10.02 21.59 -1.83
N LEU A 14 -10.30 20.68 -2.77
CA LEU A 14 -11.63 20.38 -3.30
C LEU A 14 -12.37 19.31 -2.48
N ASN A 15 -11.93 19.05 -1.25
CA ASN A 15 -12.50 18.04 -0.35
C ASN A 15 -12.55 16.62 -0.97
N LYS A 16 -11.57 16.31 -1.83
CA LYS A 16 -11.32 14.95 -2.35
C LYS A 16 -10.12 14.33 -1.64
N ARG A 17 -10.05 13.01 -1.67
CA ARG A 17 -9.02 12.21 -1.01
C ARG A 17 -8.48 11.08 -1.89
N SER A 18 -7.32 10.56 -1.52
CA SER A 18 -6.86 9.23 -1.93
C SER A 18 -7.58 8.12 -1.16
N SER A 19 -7.19 6.87 -1.39
CA SER A 19 -7.53 5.80 -0.44
C SER A 19 -6.90 6.04 0.93
N ILE A 20 -7.50 5.44 1.94
CA ILE A 20 -6.99 5.49 3.32
C ILE A 20 -6.15 4.25 3.57
N TRP A 21 -4.92 4.48 3.99
CA TRP A 21 -3.98 3.46 4.40
C TRP A 21 -4.00 3.32 5.92
N LYS A 22 -3.76 2.11 6.41
CA LYS A 22 -3.57 1.83 7.84
C LYS A 22 -2.30 1.04 8.02
N CYS A 23 -1.42 1.54 8.88
CA CYS A 23 -0.27 0.82 9.39
C CYS A 23 -0.50 0.50 10.88
N TRP A 24 -0.16 -0.71 11.32
CA TRP A 24 -0.29 -1.09 12.73
C TRP A 24 0.64 -2.24 13.12
N THR A 25 0.86 -2.40 14.43
CA THR A 25 1.46 -3.58 15.05
C THR A 25 0.47 -4.24 16.01
N SER A 26 0.63 -5.54 16.25
CA SER A 26 -0.02 -6.21 17.37
C SER A 26 0.70 -5.84 18.68
N VAL A 27 -0.03 -5.79 19.79
CA VAL A 27 0.50 -5.45 21.13
C VAL A 27 0.07 -6.53 22.10
N GLY A 28 0.96 -6.88 23.03
CA GLY A 28 0.75 -7.94 24.03
C GLY A 28 0.85 -9.34 23.44
N THR A 29 1.45 -9.49 22.26
CA THR A 29 1.53 -10.80 21.57
C THR A 29 2.91 -11.44 21.59
N GLY A 30 3.94 -10.72 22.07
CA GLY A 30 5.33 -11.15 22.00
C GLY A 30 5.87 -11.17 20.57
N LYS A 31 5.20 -10.48 19.64
CA LYS A 31 5.54 -10.41 18.21
C LYS A 31 5.67 -8.97 17.78
N SER A 32 6.76 -8.70 17.08
CA SER A 32 7.08 -7.38 16.54
C SER A 32 6.73 -7.26 15.05
N ASP A 33 5.57 -7.75 14.67
CA ASP A 33 5.11 -7.73 13.28
C ASP A 33 4.40 -6.41 12.94
N VAL A 34 4.73 -5.81 11.79
CA VAL A 34 4.04 -4.62 11.28
C VAL A 34 3.20 -4.98 10.06
N TYR A 35 1.98 -4.44 10.02
CA TYR A 35 1.04 -4.67 8.93
C TYR A 35 0.62 -3.37 8.28
N ILE A 36 0.43 -3.41 6.96
CA ILE A 36 -0.07 -2.29 6.16
C ILE A 36 -1.20 -2.79 5.27
N THR A 37 -2.28 -2.02 5.19
CA THR A 37 -3.38 -2.31 4.27
C THR A 37 -3.99 -1.02 3.72
N ASN A 38 -4.50 -1.11 2.49
CA ASN A 38 -5.35 -0.10 1.90
C ASN A 38 -6.82 -0.43 2.24
N ARG A 39 -7.53 0.49 2.91
CA ARG A 39 -8.91 0.27 3.33
C ARG A 39 -9.89 0.09 2.19
N ALA A 40 -9.60 0.62 1.00
CA ALA A 40 -10.46 0.43 -0.18
C ALA A 40 -10.53 -1.05 -0.59
N ILE A 41 -9.48 -1.82 -0.28
CA ILE A 41 -9.39 -3.27 -0.55
C ILE A 41 -10.01 -4.11 0.60
N GLY A 42 -10.64 -3.49 1.60
CA GLY A 42 -11.60 -4.17 2.47
C GLY A 42 -11.05 -5.33 3.32
N LYS A 43 -9.78 -5.28 3.75
CA LYS A 43 -9.03 -6.36 4.41
C LYS A 43 -8.65 -7.55 3.51
N ALA A 44 -8.96 -7.50 2.21
CA ALA A 44 -8.65 -8.59 1.29
C ALA A 44 -7.15 -8.77 1.07
N LEU A 45 -6.37 -7.69 1.14
CA LEU A 45 -4.93 -7.70 0.88
C LEU A 45 -4.19 -6.93 1.99
N LYS A 46 -3.03 -7.45 2.40
CA LYS A 46 -2.13 -6.74 3.32
C LYS A 46 -0.66 -7.01 3.01
N VAL A 47 0.16 -6.03 3.37
CA VAL A 47 1.60 -6.19 3.57
C VAL A 47 1.81 -6.68 5.01
N SER A 48 2.63 -7.71 5.18
CA SER A 48 3.05 -8.21 6.49
C SER A 48 4.58 -8.17 6.58
N LEU A 49 5.10 -7.39 7.53
CA LEU A 49 6.51 -7.23 7.82
C LEU A 49 6.81 -7.97 9.13
N HIS A 50 7.09 -9.28 9.01
CA HIS A 50 7.31 -10.13 10.18
C HIS A 50 8.66 -9.86 10.86
N GLN A 51 8.70 -10.06 12.17
CA GLN A 51 9.92 -9.95 12.97
C GLN A 51 11.04 -10.90 12.52
N SER A 52 10.69 -12.03 11.91
CA SER A 52 11.66 -12.97 11.33
C SER A 52 12.43 -12.42 10.13
N GLY A 53 12.01 -11.26 9.61
CA GLY A 53 12.50 -10.72 8.35
C GLY A 53 11.87 -11.36 7.11
N SER A 54 10.93 -12.31 7.26
CA SER A 54 10.20 -12.89 6.12
C SER A 54 8.97 -12.05 5.80
N TRP A 55 9.07 -11.16 4.82
CA TRP A 55 8.04 -10.19 4.49
C TRP A 55 7.24 -10.61 3.26
N HIS A 56 5.99 -10.15 3.17
CA HIS A 56 5.13 -10.50 2.05
C HIS A 56 3.96 -9.54 1.82
N ILE A 57 3.43 -9.59 0.60
CA ILE A 57 2.10 -9.08 0.24
C ILE A 57 1.23 -10.29 -0.06
N ALA A 58 0.10 -10.39 0.61
CA ALA A 58 -0.77 -11.54 0.42
C ALA A 58 -2.23 -11.19 0.63
N PHE A 59 -3.06 -11.93 -0.08
CA PHE A 59 -4.49 -11.94 0.18
C PHE A 59 -4.79 -12.67 1.50
N ASP A 60 -5.89 -12.26 2.13
CA ASP A 60 -6.46 -12.95 3.26
C ASP A 60 -7.06 -14.28 2.80
N SER A 61 -6.72 -15.36 3.50
CA SER A 61 -7.16 -16.72 3.12
C SER A 61 -8.67 -16.88 3.19
N ASN A 62 -9.34 -16.24 4.15
CA ASN A 62 -10.80 -16.33 4.28
C ASN A 62 -11.50 -15.49 3.21
N PHE A 63 -10.92 -14.35 2.84
CA PHE A 63 -11.38 -13.59 1.68
C PHE A 63 -11.32 -14.44 0.40
N LEU A 64 -10.17 -15.04 0.09
CA LEU A 64 -10.02 -15.84 -1.14
C LEU A 64 -10.99 -17.02 -1.20
N LYS A 65 -11.16 -17.76 -0.10
CA LYS A 65 -12.13 -18.87 -0.01
C LYS A 65 -13.56 -18.46 -0.35
N LYS A 66 -13.93 -17.21 -0.06
CA LYS A 66 -15.29 -16.69 -0.31
C LYS A 66 -15.45 -16.09 -1.70
N GLU A 67 -14.38 -15.49 -2.22
CA GLU A 67 -14.45 -14.59 -3.38
C GLU A 67 -13.93 -15.20 -4.68
N VAL A 68 -13.20 -16.32 -4.62
CA VAL A 68 -12.69 -17.00 -5.82
C VAL A 68 -13.55 -18.23 -6.12
N LEU A 69 -14.20 -18.23 -7.30
CA LEU A 69 -15.18 -19.25 -7.71
C LEU A 69 -14.58 -20.49 -8.38
N TYR A 70 -13.41 -20.35 -9.01
CA TYR A 70 -12.76 -21.40 -9.80
C TYR A 70 -11.34 -21.63 -9.29
N GLU A 71 -10.74 -22.77 -9.65
CA GLU A 71 -9.31 -22.93 -9.47
C GLU A 71 -8.58 -21.78 -10.16
N SER A 72 -7.85 -21.01 -9.37
CA SER A 72 -7.00 -19.93 -9.85
C SER A 72 -5.64 -20.06 -9.18
N ARG A 73 -4.61 -19.41 -9.72
CA ARG A 73 -3.34 -19.29 -9.00
C ARG A 73 -3.52 -18.80 -7.56
N LEU A 74 -4.56 -17.99 -7.28
CA LEU A 74 -4.81 -17.46 -5.96
C LEU A 74 -5.37 -18.50 -4.98
N THR A 75 -6.05 -19.57 -5.45
CA THR A 75 -6.53 -20.64 -4.55
C THR A 75 -5.40 -21.51 -4.05
N SER A 76 -4.37 -21.75 -4.87
CA SER A 76 -3.18 -22.50 -4.48
C SER A 76 -2.10 -21.63 -3.83
N ASN A 77 -2.05 -20.33 -4.15
CA ASN A 77 -1.06 -19.40 -3.61
C ASN A 77 -1.64 -18.00 -3.39
N ARG A 78 -1.94 -17.69 -2.12
CA ARG A 78 -2.46 -16.38 -1.69
C ARG A 78 -1.45 -15.22 -1.77
N PHE A 79 -0.17 -15.52 -1.99
CA PHE A 79 0.89 -14.52 -1.97
C PHE A 79 1.03 -13.84 -3.33
N VAL A 80 0.95 -12.51 -3.29
CA VAL A 80 1.27 -11.66 -4.44
C VAL A 80 2.80 -11.57 -4.57
N ASP A 81 3.48 -11.36 -3.44
CA ASP A 81 4.94 -11.25 -3.39
C ASP A 81 5.49 -11.67 -2.02
N LYS A 82 6.74 -12.13 -2.00
CA LYS A 82 7.51 -12.52 -0.81
C LYS A 82 8.95 -12.03 -0.95
N TRP A 83 9.49 -11.44 0.12
CA TRP A 83 10.89 -11.01 0.13
C TRP A 83 11.45 -11.05 1.55
N LEU A 84 12.78 -11.03 1.64
CA LEU A 84 13.48 -10.89 2.91
C LEU A 84 13.56 -9.41 3.30
N LYS A 85 13.67 -9.13 4.60
CA LYS A 85 13.98 -7.80 5.13
C LYS A 85 15.17 -7.23 4.35
N PRO A 86 15.03 -6.06 3.70
CA PRO A 86 16.11 -5.44 2.98
C PRO A 86 17.31 -5.12 3.89
N PRO A 87 18.52 -4.99 3.33
CA PRO A 87 19.66 -4.48 4.05
C PRO A 87 19.39 -3.10 4.67
N GLU A 88 20.20 -2.74 5.65
CA GLU A 88 20.17 -1.40 6.20
C GLU A 88 20.66 -0.37 5.18
N ILE A 89 19.95 0.75 5.06
CA ILE A 89 20.35 1.87 4.19
C ILE A 89 21.42 2.75 4.85
N CYS A 90 21.50 2.69 6.19
CA CYS A 90 22.58 3.18 7.03
C CYS A 90 22.49 2.47 8.39
N ALA A 91 23.53 2.57 9.22
CA ALA A 91 23.62 1.82 10.48
C ALA A 91 22.34 1.93 11.34
N GLY A 92 21.69 0.79 11.58
CA GLY A 92 20.47 0.67 12.36
C GLY A 92 19.21 1.17 11.65
N CYS A 93 19.22 1.50 10.36
CA CYS A 93 18.06 1.99 9.62
C CYS A 93 17.71 1.12 8.43
N THR A 94 16.52 0.53 8.40
CA THR A 94 16.02 -0.27 7.29
C THR A 94 14.84 0.43 6.61
N LEU A 95 14.93 0.62 5.29
CA LEU A 95 13.80 1.10 4.48
C LEU A 95 12.94 -0.08 4.05
N ALA A 96 11.70 -0.12 4.52
CA ALA A 96 10.87 -1.30 4.39
C ALA A 96 9.91 -1.26 3.20
N LEU A 97 9.20 -0.14 3.06
CA LEU A 97 8.08 0.00 2.13
C LEU A 97 7.97 1.44 1.66
N ARG A 98 7.57 1.60 0.40
CA ARG A 98 7.24 2.86 -0.25
C ARG A 98 5.79 2.78 -0.73
N ILE A 99 5.00 3.79 -0.43
CA ILE A 99 3.65 3.97 -0.96
C ILE A 99 3.66 5.27 -1.75
N ILE A 100 3.38 5.19 -3.04
CA ILE A 100 3.39 6.36 -3.93
C ILE A 100 1.95 6.66 -4.34
N ILE A 101 1.55 7.91 -4.12
CA ILE A 101 0.19 8.39 -4.44
C ILE A 101 0.34 9.68 -5.26
N PRO A 102 0.06 9.64 -6.58
CA PRO A 102 0.07 10.81 -7.45
C PRO A 102 -1.11 11.75 -7.15
N GLU A 103 -1.00 12.98 -7.65
CA GLU A 103 -2.01 14.03 -7.44
C GLU A 103 -3.40 13.61 -7.95
N ASP A 104 -3.46 12.96 -9.10
CA ASP A 104 -4.70 12.60 -9.79
C ASP A 104 -5.41 11.43 -9.08
N ALA A 105 -4.68 10.63 -8.32
CA ALA A 105 -5.23 9.65 -7.38
C ALA A 105 -5.87 10.31 -6.14
N VAL A 106 -6.05 11.63 -6.08
CA VAL A 106 -6.82 12.33 -5.02
C VAL A 106 -8.18 12.78 -5.56
N ASN A 107 -9.01 11.82 -5.98
CA ASN A 107 -10.29 12.08 -6.65
C ASN A 107 -11.54 11.53 -5.94
N ILE A 108 -11.42 10.86 -4.78
CA ILE A 108 -12.57 10.31 -4.05
C ILE A 108 -13.19 11.41 -3.18
N PRO A 109 -14.49 11.71 -3.27
CA PRO A 109 -15.13 12.65 -2.35
C PRO A 109 -14.96 12.23 -0.88
N ILE A 110 -14.60 13.16 -0.01
CA ILE A 110 -14.60 12.92 1.43
C ILE A 110 -16.05 12.85 1.90
N SER A 111 -16.40 11.80 2.65
CA SER A 111 -17.72 11.59 3.23
C SER A 111 -17.63 11.45 4.76
N ASN A 112 -18.76 11.56 5.44
CA ASN A 112 -18.85 11.44 6.91
C ASN A 112 -18.47 10.05 7.43
N LYS A 113 -18.22 9.07 6.54
CA LYS A 113 -17.80 7.70 6.89
C LYS A 113 -16.29 7.55 7.04
N VAL A 114 -15.50 8.60 6.83
CA VAL A 114 -14.04 8.58 7.05
C VAL A 114 -13.75 8.48 8.56
N PRO A 115 -12.84 7.60 9.00
CA PRO A 115 -12.38 7.59 10.38
C PRO A 115 -11.78 8.93 10.82
N TYR A 116 -12.25 9.49 11.93
CA TYR A 116 -11.73 10.75 12.52
C TYR A 116 -10.24 10.72 12.85
N SER A 117 -9.67 9.53 13.08
CA SER A 117 -8.23 9.34 13.36
C SER A 117 -7.33 9.31 12.12
N THR A 118 -7.85 9.62 10.94
CA THR A 118 -7.05 9.68 9.71
C THR A 118 -6.20 10.94 9.69
N VAL A 119 -4.89 10.78 9.66
CA VAL A 119 -3.93 11.86 9.42
C VAL A 119 -3.95 12.20 7.92
N TRP A 120 -4.23 13.46 7.60
CA TRP A 120 -4.31 13.92 6.21
C TRP A 120 -3.04 14.62 5.78
N ILE A 121 -2.45 14.15 4.69
CA ILE A 121 -1.36 14.82 3.99
C ILE A 121 -1.99 15.71 2.91
N THR A 122 -1.46 16.91 2.69
CA THR A 122 -1.88 17.76 1.58
C THR A 122 -1.50 17.08 0.26
N ALA A 123 -2.44 17.03 -0.68
CA ALA A 123 -2.19 16.51 -2.02
C ALA A 123 -1.03 17.27 -2.69
N PRO A 124 -0.19 16.58 -3.47
CA PRO A 124 0.94 17.22 -4.15
C PRO A 124 0.44 18.10 -5.31
N PRO A 125 1.26 19.04 -5.81
CA PRO A 125 0.95 19.80 -7.01
C PRO A 125 0.75 18.92 -8.26
N THR A 126 0.21 19.51 -9.34
CA THR A 126 0.07 18.83 -10.64
C THR A 126 1.41 18.29 -11.14
N GLY A 127 1.40 17.06 -11.67
CA GLY A 127 2.60 16.38 -12.15
C GLY A 127 3.52 15.84 -11.06
N LYS A 128 3.11 15.91 -9.79
CA LYS A 128 3.87 15.39 -8.64
C LYS A 128 3.14 14.23 -7.96
N ALA A 129 3.85 13.52 -7.11
CA ALA A 129 3.31 12.50 -6.22
C ALA A 129 3.82 12.70 -4.79
N ILE A 130 3.11 12.13 -3.81
CA ILE A 130 3.64 11.95 -2.46
C ILE A 130 4.20 10.53 -2.38
N GLU A 131 5.47 10.43 -2.01
CA GLU A 131 6.07 9.18 -1.59
C GLU A 131 6.04 9.10 -0.06
N ILE A 132 5.36 8.07 0.46
CA ILE A 132 5.26 7.76 1.87
C ILE A 132 6.16 6.56 2.15
N VAL A 133 7.12 6.73 3.04
CA VAL A 133 8.16 5.74 3.33
C VAL A 133 8.00 5.23 4.75
N LEU A 134 8.07 3.90 4.88
CA LEU A 134 8.13 3.21 6.17
C LEU A 134 9.57 2.80 6.45
N LEU A 135 10.13 3.30 7.53
CA LEU A 135 11.49 2.97 7.97
C LEU A 135 11.48 2.39 9.38
N PHE A 136 12.36 1.41 9.61
CA PHE A 136 12.67 0.92 10.94
C PHE A 136 14.00 1.51 11.41
N THR A 137 14.04 1.96 12.65
CA THR A 137 15.32 2.26 13.33
C THR A 137 15.52 1.34 14.53
N ALA A 138 16.72 0.80 14.67
CA ALA A 138 17.10 -0.10 15.76
C ALA A 138 17.08 0.62 17.12
N PRO A 139 16.89 -0.09 18.25
CA PRO A 139 16.83 0.50 19.59
C PRO A 139 18.06 1.34 19.95
N HIS A 140 19.23 0.95 19.42
CA HIS A 140 20.52 1.61 19.70
C HIS A 140 20.86 2.71 18.68
N SER A 141 19.96 3.02 17.75
CA SER A 141 20.18 4.13 16.83
C SER A 141 20.00 5.46 17.59
N ASN A 142 21.01 6.33 17.52
CA ASN A 142 20.98 7.66 18.17
C ASN A 142 20.09 8.68 17.43
N SER A 143 18.99 8.24 16.83
CA SER A 143 18.09 9.11 16.07
C SER A 143 17.11 9.81 16.99
N SER A 144 17.45 11.02 17.44
CA SER A 144 16.53 11.90 18.18
C SER A 144 15.42 12.48 17.29
N ARG A 145 15.60 12.42 15.96
CA ARG A 145 14.69 12.91 14.92
C ARG A 145 14.29 11.78 13.96
N TRP A 146 13.34 12.05 13.06
CA TRP A 146 12.94 11.07 12.04
C TRP A 146 13.94 11.02 10.86
N PRO A 147 14.10 9.85 10.21
CA PRO A 147 15.00 9.70 9.07
C PRO A 147 14.66 10.62 7.88
N GLY A 148 15.70 11.19 7.27
CA GLY A 148 15.60 12.01 6.06
C GLY A 148 15.13 13.45 6.29
N ARG A 149 14.88 13.87 7.54
CA ARG A 149 14.41 15.23 7.84
C ARG A 149 15.33 16.31 7.25
N ASP A 150 16.60 16.25 7.61
CA ASP A 150 17.55 17.32 7.31
C ASP A 150 18.24 17.11 5.95
N SER A 151 18.36 15.87 5.47
CA SER A 151 19.01 15.53 4.19
C SER A 151 18.07 15.47 2.99
N MET A 152 16.81 15.08 3.20
CA MET A 152 15.81 14.88 2.13
C MET A 152 14.57 15.76 2.32
N GLY A 153 14.50 16.56 3.39
CA GLY A 153 13.32 17.38 3.68
C GLY A 153 12.07 16.56 3.99
N THR A 154 12.20 15.35 4.54
CA THR A 154 11.02 14.52 4.84
C THR A 154 10.17 15.11 5.96
N HIS A 155 8.87 14.88 5.89
CA HIS A 155 7.90 15.26 6.91
C HIS A 155 7.44 14.02 7.69
N LEU A 156 7.34 14.15 9.02
CA LEU A 156 6.85 13.08 9.88
C LEU A 156 5.33 12.97 9.79
N LEU A 157 4.84 11.79 9.40
CA LEU A 157 3.42 11.44 9.46
C LEU A 157 3.08 10.83 10.82
N GLY A 158 3.96 9.98 11.33
CA GLY A 158 3.86 9.43 12.68
C GLY A 158 4.92 8.38 12.96
N SER A 159 5.01 7.96 14.22
CA SER A 159 5.90 6.88 14.64
C SER A 159 5.33 6.14 15.83
N PHE A 160 5.78 4.90 16.03
CA PHE A 160 5.57 4.15 17.25
C PHE A 160 6.68 3.12 17.45
N GLN A 161 6.94 2.78 18.71
CA GLN A 161 7.86 1.70 19.07
C GLN A 161 7.14 0.36 18.95
N ILE A 162 7.83 -0.65 18.42
CA ILE A 162 7.37 -2.04 18.36
C ILE A 162 7.99 -2.84 19.53
N GLU A 163 7.43 -4.01 19.83
CA GLU A 163 7.75 -4.73 21.09
C GLU A 163 9.25 -5.06 21.28
N ASN A 164 9.98 -5.36 20.19
CA ASN A 164 11.42 -5.63 20.23
C ASN A 164 12.30 -4.35 20.34
N GLY A 165 11.70 -3.19 20.63
CA GLY A 165 12.40 -1.94 20.85
C GLY A 165 12.73 -1.14 19.58
N TYR A 166 12.55 -1.72 18.39
CA TYR A 166 12.67 -0.95 17.15
C TYR A 166 11.60 0.15 17.11
N ARG A 167 11.85 1.20 16.35
CA ARG A 167 10.88 2.24 16.06
C ARG A 167 10.50 2.22 14.59
N LEU A 168 9.21 2.19 14.32
CA LEU A 168 8.68 2.44 12.99
C LEU A 168 8.48 3.95 12.81
N TRP A 169 9.01 4.47 11.71
CA TRP A 169 8.77 5.82 11.22
C TRP A 169 7.95 5.76 9.94
N ILE A 170 6.93 6.60 9.86
CA ILE A 170 6.20 6.86 8.62
C ILE A 170 6.49 8.31 8.27
N VAL A 171 7.21 8.52 7.18
CA VAL A 171 7.58 9.85 6.69
C VAL A 171 7.11 10.01 5.26
N HIS A 172 7.02 11.25 4.78
CA HIS A 172 6.66 11.51 3.39
C HIS A 172 7.40 12.71 2.82
N TYR A 173 7.49 12.76 1.50
CA TYR A 173 8.02 13.90 0.74
C TYR A 173 7.39 13.91 -0.67
N VAL A 174 7.56 15.03 -1.37
CA VAL A 174 7.05 15.20 -2.74
C VAL A 174 8.10 14.68 -3.72
N ILE A 175 7.67 13.92 -4.71
CA ILE A 175 8.49 13.46 -5.84
C ILE A 175 7.83 13.84 -7.17
N ASP A 176 8.59 13.75 -8.26
CA ASP A 176 8.00 13.74 -9.59
C ASP A 176 7.07 12.54 -9.74
N LYS A 177 5.93 12.76 -10.40
CA LYS A 177 4.99 11.69 -10.70
C LYS A 177 5.68 10.64 -11.57
N PRO A 178 5.78 9.38 -11.11
CA PRO A 178 6.33 8.31 -11.93
C PRO A 178 5.52 8.11 -13.20
N ILE A 179 6.21 7.91 -14.32
CA ILE A 179 5.59 7.49 -15.59
C ILE A 179 5.36 5.98 -15.52
N ILE A 180 4.14 5.55 -15.85
CA ILE A 180 3.78 4.13 -15.89
C ILE A 180 3.35 3.78 -17.30
N ASP A 181 4.05 2.82 -17.88
CA ASP A 181 3.68 2.28 -19.19
C ASP A 181 2.36 1.52 -19.12
N THR A 182 1.60 1.58 -20.20
CA THR A 182 0.42 0.74 -20.40
C THR A 182 0.77 -0.73 -20.19
N LYS A 183 -0.04 -1.42 -19.37
CA LYS A 183 0.12 -2.85 -19.08
C LYS A 183 -1.01 -3.64 -19.73
N TRP A 184 -0.65 -4.84 -20.16
CA TRP A 184 -1.57 -5.83 -20.74
C TRP A 184 -1.55 -7.08 -19.88
N GLY A 185 -2.70 -7.72 -19.69
CA GLY A 185 -2.78 -8.93 -18.90
C GLY A 185 -4.18 -9.51 -18.80
N THR A 186 -4.27 -10.66 -18.14
CA THR A 186 -5.54 -11.34 -17.89
C THR A 186 -6.11 -10.89 -16.55
N VAL A 187 -7.31 -10.30 -16.58
CA VAL A 187 -7.99 -9.87 -15.35
C VAL A 187 -8.62 -11.07 -14.65
N THR A 188 -8.37 -11.19 -13.34
CA THR A 188 -9.08 -12.12 -12.47
C THR A 188 -10.10 -11.35 -11.63
N TYR A 189 -11.38 -11.74 -11.72
CA TYR A 189 -12.45 -11.10 -10.98
C TYR A 189 -12.80 -11.87 -9.71
N PHE A 190 -12.93 -11.15 -8.60
CA PHE A 190 -13.61 -11.68 -7.41
C PHE A 190 -15.12 -11.69 -7.63
N LYS A 191 -15.82 -12.64 -6.99
CA LYS A 191 -17.28 -12.82 -7.08
C LYS A 191 -18.02 -11.51 -6.85
N SER A 192 -17.70 -10.81 -5.78
CA SER A 192 -18.33 -9.53 -5.42
C SER A 192 -17.95 -8.37 -6.36
N GLY A 193 -16.80 -8.45 -7.05
CA GLY A 193 -16.28 -7.38 -7.88
C GLY A 193 -16.69 -7.43 -9.36
N LYS A 194 -17.09 -8.59 -9.88
CA LYS A 194 -17.31 -8.79 -11.33
C LYS A 194 -18.34 -7.82 -11.91
N ALA A 195 -19.51 -7.69 -11.29
CA ALA A 195 -20.57 -6.80 -11.76
C ALA A 195 -20.19 -5.31 -11.63
N VAL A 196 -19.46 -4.95 -10.57
CA VAL A 196 -19.03 -3.57 -10.29
C VAL A 196 -17.98 -3.11 -11.30
N VAL A 197 -17.04 -3.98 -11.66
CA VAL A 197 -16.01 -3.63 -12.66
C VAL A 197 -16.64 -3.39 -14.03
N GLN A 198 -17.68 -4.12 -14.40
CA GLN A 198 -18.35 -3.94 -15.69
C GLN A 198 -19.21 -2.66 -15.77
N GLN A 199 -19.62 -2.10 -14.63
CA GLN A 199 -20.52 -0.94 -14.57
C GLN A 199 -19.79 0.38 -14.29
N SER A 200 -18.66 0.35 -13.59
CA SER A 200 -17.87 1.56 -13.30
C SER A 200 -16.90 1.88 -14.43
N ARG A 201 -16.73 3.16 -14.74
CA ARG A 201 -15.64 3.66 -15.61
C ARG A 201 -14.41 4.13 -14.83
N ASN A 202 -14.56 4.29 -13.51
CA ASN A 202 -13.49 4.77 -12.64
C ASN A 202 -12.98 3.60 -11.81
N HIS A 203 -11.82 3.08 -12.18
CA HIS A 203 -11.12 2.06 -11.41
C HIS A 203 -9.90 2.65 -10.74
N ARG A 204 -9.49 1.99 -9.66
CA ARG A 204 -8.22 2.23 -9.01
C ARG A 204 -7.43 0.95 -8.95
N GLU A 205 -6.14 1.10 -9.10
CA GLU A 205 -5.18 0.01 -9.02
C GLU A 205 -4.16 0.29 -7.91
N ILE A 206 -3.65 -0.78 -7.32
CA ILE A 206 -2.41 -0.75 -6.56
C ILE A 206 -1.43 -1.65 -7.30
N ILE A 207 -0.38 -1.04 -7.83
CA ILE A 207 0.68 -1.72 -8.56
C ILE A 207 1.80 -2.04 -7.56
N PHE A 208 2.29 -3.28 -7.60
CA PHE A 208 3.39 -3.75 -6.76
C PHE A 208 4.68 -3.79 -7.57
N SER A 209 5.74 -3.21 -7.03
CA SER A 209 7.07 -3.23 -7.64
C SER A 209 8.17 -3.32 -6.57
N GLN A 210 9.41 -3.48 -7.01
CA GLN A 210 10.60 -3.53 -6.17
C GLN A 210 11.56 -2.40 -6.57
N ALA A 211 12.05 -1.65 -5.57
CA ALA A 211 13.12 -0.68 -5.76
C ALA A 211 14.50 -1.35 -5.74
N LYS A 212 15.52 -0.64 -6.23
CA LYS A 212 16.92 -1.13 -6.27
C LYS A 212 17.47 -1.45 -4.87
N ASP A 213 17.00 -0.75 -3.84
CA ASP A 213 17.38 -0.97 -2.44
C ASP A 213 16.71 -2.21 -1.80
N GLY A 214 15.90 -2.95 -2.56
CA GLY A 214 15.18 -4.14 -2.09
C GLY A 214 13.82 -3.85 -1.47
N SER A 215 13.50 -2.59 -1.18
CA SER A 215 12.17 -2.21 -0.67
C SER A 215 11.07 -2.44 -1.70
N ARG A 216 9.83 -2.56 -1.22
CA ARG A 216 8.66 -2.69 -2.08
C ARG A 216 7.94 -1.37 -2.27
N ILE A 217 7.48 -1.16 -3.49
CA ILE A 217 6.70 0.01 -3.90
C ILE A 217 5.26 -0.44 -4.10
N LEU A 218 4.34 0.27 -3.46
CA LEU A 218 2.90 0.20 -3.69
C LEU A 218 2.49 1.51 -4.35
N PHE A 219 2.22 1.47 -5.65
CA PHE A 219 1.80 2.64 -6.41
C PHE A 219 0.28 2.64 -6.55
N GLU A 220 -0.39 3.63 -5.98
CA GLU A 220 -1.84 3.81 -6.10
C GLU A 220 -2.16 4.72 -7.27
N CYS A 221 -3.02 4.31 -8.19
CA CYS A 221 -3.44 5.17 -9.30
C CYS A 221 -4.87 4.92 -9.75
N ASN A 222 -5.40 5.87 -10.52
CA ASN A 222 -6.60 5.62 -11.32
C ASN A 222 -6.20 4.85 -12.58
N VAL A 223 -7.08 3.97 -13.03
CA VAL A 223 -6.86 3.19 -14.26
C VAL A 223 -8.14 3.10 -15.07
N GLU A 224 -7.97 3.08 -16.39
CA GLU A 224 -9.01 2.74 -17.34
C GLU A 224 -8.76 1.31 -17.82
N ILE A 225 -9.80 0.48 -17.77
CA ILE A 225 -9.70 -0.93 -18.17
C ILE A 225 -10.37 -1.07 -19.54
N HIS A 226 -9.58 -1.34 -20.57
CA HIS A 226 -10.07 -1.67 -21.90
C HIS A 226 -10.14 -3.19 -22.07
N GLN A 227 -11.34 -3.73 -22.30
CA GLN A 227 -11.53 -5.15 -22.58
C GLN A 227 -11.56 -5.38 -24.09
N ASN A 228 -10.59 -6.12 -24.62
CA ASN A 228 -10.62 -6.60 -26.00
C ASN A 228 -11.67 -7.71 -26.14
N ARG A 229 -12.86 -7.37 -26.67
CA ARG A 229 -13.97 -8.32 -26.88
C ARG A 229 -13.75 -9.30 -28.04
N GLU A 230 -12.70 -9.13 -28.84
CA GLU A 230 -12.51 -9.89 -30.08
C GLU A 230 -12.11 -11.37 -29.90
N LEU A 231 -11.77 -11.81 -28.68
CA LEU A 231 -11.36 -13.20 -28.42
C LEU A 231 -12.50 -14.15 -28.03
N GLU A 232 -13.71 -13.65 -27.69
CA GLU A 232 -14.84 -14.52 -27.32
C GLU A 232 -15.57 -15.14 -28.53
N ILE A 233 -15.45 -14.57 -29.74
CA ILE A 233 -16.18 -15.06 -30.92
C ILE A 233 -15.55 -16.32 -31.55
N LYS A 234 -14.28 -16.64 -31.26
CA LYS A 234 -13.57 -17.78 -31.91
C LYS A 234 -13.71 -19.15 -31.24
N ARG A 235 -14.61 -19.35 -30.26
CA ARG A 235 -14.76 -20.65 -29.55
C ARG A 235 -16.06 -21.41 -29.78
N HIS A 236 -16.91 -21.01 -30.73
CA HIS A 236 -18.13 -21.77 -31.08
C HIS A 236 -18.21 -22.13 -32.56
N SER A 237 -17.16 -22.79 -33.08
CA SER A 237 -17.20 -23.46 -34.38
C SER A 237 -16.20 -24.63 -34.42
N ALA A 238 -16.61 -25.76 -33.85
CA ALA A 238 -16.26 -27.12 -34.27
C ALA A 238 -17.17 -28.10 -33.50
#